data_AF-A0A4R5A3F3-F1
#
_entry.id   AF-A0A4R5A3F3-F1
#
_cell.length_a   1.000
_cell.length_b   1.000
_cell.length_c   1.000
_cell.angle_alpha   90.00
_cell.angle_beta   90.00
_cell.angle_gamma   90.00
#
_symmetry.space_group_name_H-M   'P 1'
#
loop_
_entity.id
_entity.type
_entity.pdbx_description
1 polymer ?
#
loop_
_entity_poly.entity_id
_entity_poly.type
_entity_poly.pdbx_seq_one_letter_code
_entity_poly.pdbx_strand_id
1 'polypeptide(L)'
;MTRSDLLSLTPDALAALANRGLVKRAAKDLDAGNGPDVTVSPDGDVDGAFPDGTKTSLPAGAGLEAATCSCAATGTCRHRICLVLAYQRTGAEPAAPETAWSPGTFGDDALARVLGQRAITAARRTLRAGYSAKIRRPTAEDAVAQVELQTCTVRFLVPDELGYVHTDAVAAVRGEVTVLAVWAFRAADERGLTGEDIRLDVGGGGSAGTAGGGPDTALDTALDLAGQVLLEGAMHAGPVLATALGRTAADLSAAGLHWPAAALDDLAAQLAAYHGRRADHDPARNAELVAEVHARHRAAGTGGRSQVLGTNESADTPLRRVRLAALGCRVAGTPESRTADIYLAHTGTGIVLVLKRRWDVPPGETLTGADLAGRRILGSPLSALAAANVVSESATRSAGRLVRVASGRIAKTTVTPLGDAWDGLPAALLVRDLESEARALDALPPRLVRPRVQAELARVIEIAEVRDIGYHPGAQRLEAVVADAAGTRAVVSADYSPHRPAALDALADALAAAPRFISGTIRRDGGGLLIDPLAVQTAGGVVVPDLAAGDGTAALDAPA
;
A
#
# COMPACT_ATOMS: atom_id res chain seq x y z
N MET A 1 14.87 -37.36 15.01
CA MET A 1 14.07 -36.19 15.46
C MET A 1 13.43 -35.56 14.22
N THR A 2 12.17 -35.17 14.25
CA THR A 2 11.49 -34.53 13.11
C THR A 2 11.68 -33.01 13.18
N ARG A 3 12.14 -32.40 12.08
CA ARG A 3 12.32 -30.95 11.91
C ARG A 3 11.01 -30.32 11.42
N SER A 4 10.10 -30.06 12.34
CA SER A 4 8.79 -29.45 12.04
C SER A 4 8.94 -28.06 11.39
N ASP A 5 9.98 -27.31 11.75
CA ASP A 5 10.31 -26.02 11.15
C ASP A 5 10.51 -26.13 9.63
N LEU A 6 11.21 -27.17 9.17
CA LEU A 6 11.42 -27.43 7.75
C LEU A 6 10.16 -27.93 7.06
N LEU A 7 9.31 -28.70 7.76
CA LEU A 7 8.03 -29.19 7.21
C LEU A 7 7.01 -28.06 6.99
N SER A 8 7.04 -27.04 7.84
CA SER A 8 6.12 -25.89 7.78
C SER A 8 6.46 -24.85 6.70
N LEU A 9 7.64 -24.92 6.09
CA LEU A 9 8.05 -23.97 5.05
C LEU A 9 7.28 -24.17 3.75
N THR A 10 6.39 -23.21 3.43
CA THR A 10 5.67 -23.20 2.15
C THR A 10 6.59 -22.80 0.97
N PRO A 11 6.20 -23.11 -0.28
CA PRO A 11 6.93 -22.64 -1.47
C PRO A 11 7.12 -21.12 -1.50
N ASP A 12 6.13 -20.36 -1.03
CA ASP A 12 6.20 -18.90 -0.95
C ASP A 12 7.13 -18.42 0.17
N ALA A 13 7.18 -19.12 1.31
CA ALA A 13 8.16 -18.86 2.37
C ALA A 13 9.60 -19.08 1.87
N LEU A 14 9.86 -20.17 1.15
CA LEU A 14 11.15 -20.43 0.51
C LEU A 14 11.50 -19.37 -0.54
N ALA A 15 10.50 -18.90 -1.29
CA ALA A 15 10.69 -17.84 -2.27
C ALA A 15 11.04 -16.49 -1.62
N ALA A 16 10.46 -16.19 -0.45
CA ALA A 16 10.75 -14.99 0.34
C ALA A 16 12.14 -15.03 0.98
N LEU A 17 12.60 -16.20 1.47
CA LEU A 17 13.93 -16.37 2.09
C LEU A 17 15.07 -16.44 1.06
N ALA A 18 14.77 -16.81 -0.19
CA ALA A 18 15.75 -16.91 -1.26
C ALA A 18 15.31 -16.11 -2.50
N ASN A 19 14.80 -16.81 -3.51
CA ASN A 19 14.24 -16.23 -4.72
C ASN A 19 13.34 -17.27 -5.40
N ARG A 20 12.19 -16.86 -5.93
CA ARG A 20 11.25 -17.75 -6.66
C ARG A 20 11.92 -18.56 -7.79
N GLY A 21 12.90 -17.98 -8.49
CA GLY A 21 13.66 -18.68 -9.53
C GLY A 21 14.62 -19.75 -9.00
N LEU A 22 15.11 -19.63 -7.77
CA LEU A 22 15.89 -20.69 -7.11
C LEU A 22 14.98 -21.83 -6.66
N VAL A 23 13.83 -21.50 -6.08
CA VAL A 23 12.83 -22.51 -5.64
C VAL A 23 12.33 -23.34 -6.82
N LYS A 24 11.93 -22.69 -7.93
CA LYS A 24 11.49 -23.41 -9.14
C LYS A 24 12.57 -24.34 -9.71
N ARG A 25 13.83 -23.91 -9.71
CA ARG A 25 14.95 -24.74 -10.19
C ARG A 25 15.22 -25.91 -9.25
N ALA A 26 15.22 -25.68 -7.93
CA ALA A 26 15.41 -26.73 -6.94
C ALA A 26 14.30 -27.79 -7.00
N ALA A 27 13.04 -27.38 -7.12
CA ALA A 27 11.91 -28.29 -7.29
C ALA A 27 12.05 -29.12 -8.56
N LYS A 28 12.40 -28.49 -9.69
CA LYS A 28 12.63 -29.19 -10.96
C LYS A 28 13.79 -30.19 -10.88
N ASP A 29 14.89 -29.83 -10.22
CA ASP A 29 16.05 -30.73 -10.05
C ASP A 29 15.67 -31.95 -9.19
N LEU A 30 14.87 -31.74 -8.14
CA LEU A 30 14.33 -32.80 -7.29
C LEU A 30 13.36 -33.72 -8.05
N ASP A 31 12.46 -33.16 -8.86
CA ASP A 31 11.52 -33.92 -9.71
C ASP A 31 12.23 -34.73 -10.81
N ALA A 32 13.35 -34.23 -11.30
CA ALA A 32 14.20 -34.90 -12.28
C ALA A 32 15.08 -36.00 -11.66
N GLY A 33 14.97 -36.29 -10.36
CA GLY A 33 15.76 -37.30 -9.67
C GLY A 33 17.20 -36.86 -9.34
N ASN A 34 17.54 -35.58 -9.50
CA ASN A 34 18.83 -35.01 -9.11
C ASN A 34 18.82 -34.45 -7.67
N GLY A 35 17.93 -34.97 -6.82
CA GLY A 35 17.82 -34.59 -5.42
C GLY A 35 18.96 -35.16 -4.57
N PRO A 36 19.14 -34.65 -3.33
CA PRO A 36 20.11 -35.19 -2.41
C PRO A 36 19.62 -36.50 -1.76
N ASP A 37 20.56 -37.37 -1.41
CA ASP A 37 20.34 -38.38 -0.39
C ASP A 37 20.28 -37.69 0.98
N VAL A 38 19.12 -37.75 1.63
CA VAL A 38 18.84 -37.03 2.88
C VAL A 38 19.15 -37.93 4.08
N THR A 39 20.00 -37.44 4.98
CA THR A 39 20.30 -38.09 6.26
C THR A 39 19.99 -37.16 7.42
N VAL A 40 19.33 -37.69 8.45
CA VAL A 40 18.98 -36.93 9.65
C VAL A 40 19.85 -37.42 10.82
N SER A 41 20.67 -36.53 11.36
CA SER A 41 21.50 -36.81 12.53
C SER A 41 20.65 -37.01 13.79
N PRO A 42 21.11 -37.79 14.80
CA PRO A 42 20.45 -37.86 16.10
C PRO A 42 20.23 -36.50 16.76
N ASP A 43 21.11 -35.54 16.51
CA ASP A 43 21.06 -34.17 17.03
C ASP A 43 20.06 -33.26 16.29
N GLY A 44 19.43 -33.75 15.21
CA GLY A 44 18.42 -33.03 14.42
C GLY A 44 18.95 -32.25 13.22
N ASP A 45 20.24 -32.37 12.93
CA ASP A 45 20.84 -31.83 11.69
C ASP A 45 20.33 -32.61 10.48
N VAL A 46 20.00 -31.90 9.41
CA VAL A 46 19.58 -32.51 8.14
C VAL A 46 20.68 -32.28 7.12
N ASP A 47 21.31 -33.37 6.69
CA ASP A 47 22.38 -33.37 5.72
C ASP A 47 21.89 -33.93 4.38
N GLY A 48 22.38 -33.36 3.29
CA GLY A 48 22.07 -33.77 1.92
C GLY A 48 23.35 -33.97 1.10
N ALA A 49 23.51 -35.17 0.56
CA ALA A 49 24.57 -35.47 -0.41
C ALA A 49 23.98 -35.53 -1.82
N PHE A 50 24.40 -34.61 -2.70
CA PHE A 50 23.91 -34.54 -4.07
C PHE A 50 24.74 -35.43 -5.01
N PRO A 51 24.16 -35.92 -6.13
CA PRO A 51 24.88 -36.69 -7.15
C PRO A 51 26.06 -35.94 -7.78
N ASP A 52 26.04 -34.61 -7.75
CA ASP A 52 27.12 -33.74 -8.25
C ASP A 52 28.28 -33.58 -7.25
N GLY A 53 28.25 -34.29 -6.12
CA GLY A 53 29.24 -34.25 -5.05
C GLY A 53 29.06 -33.08 -4.07
N THR A 54 28.06 -32.22 -4.27
CA THR A 54 27.76 -31.12 -3.33
C THR A 54 27.20 -31.68 -2.04
N LYS A 55 27.69 -31.17 -0.90
CA LYS A 55 27.18 -31.48 0.44
C LYS A 55 26.52 -30.25 1.03
N THR A 56 25.34 -30.43 1.60
CA THR A 56 24.55 -29.37 2.22
C THR A 56 24.12 -29.82 3.60
N SER A 57 24.16 -28.91 4.58
CA SER A 57 23.78 -29.20 5.96
C SER A 57 22.87 -28.09 6.51
N LEU A 58 21.80 -28.50 7.18
CA LEU A 58 20.82 -27.66 7.87
C LEU A 58 20.91 -27.93 9.38
N PRO A 59 21.64 -27.10 10.15
CA PRO A 59 21.80 -27.29 11.59
C PRO A 59 20.46 -27.29 12.34
N ALA A 60 20.36 -28.05 13.41
CA ALA A 60 19.21 -28.09 14.31
C ALA A 60 19.00 -26.73 15.02
N GLY A 61 17.75 -26.31 15.17
CA GLY A 61 17.37 -25.09 15.91
C GLY A 61 17.86 -23.77 15.28
N ALA A 62 18.31 -23.80 14.03
CA ALA A 62 18.75 -22.62 13.30
C ALA A 62 18.00 -22.47 11.98
N GLY A 63 17.72 -21.22 11.59
CA GLY A 63 17.05 -20.90 10.34
C GLY A 63 17.93 -21.14 9.11
N LEU A 64 17.34 -20.97 7.91
CA LEU A 64 18.00 -21.23 6.62
C LEU A 64 19.29 -20.41 6.40
N GLU A 65 19.45 -19.27 7.09
CA GLU A 65 20.67 -18.45 7.01
C GLU A 65 21.90 -19.16 7.58
N ALA A 66 21.72 -20.05 8.57
CA ALA A 66 22.81 -20.83 9.18
C ALA A 66 23.16 -22.10 8.37
N ALA A 67 22.40 -22.41 7.33
CA ALA A 67 22.66 -23.54 6.45
C ALA A 67 24.05 -23.42 5.82
N THR A 68 24.74 -24.55 5.67
CA THR A 68 26.02 -24.61 4.97
C THR A 68 25.89 -25.44 3.70
N CYS A 69 26.68 -25.09 2.68
CA CYS A 69 26.70 -25.81 1.43
C CYS A 69 28.11 -25.72 0.85
N SER A 70 28.63 -26.83 0.31
CA SER A 70 29.97 -26.88 -0.27
C SER A 70 30.07 -26.27 -1.67
N CYS A 71 28.97 -25.74 -2.22
CA CYS A 71 28.98 -25.06 -3.51
C CYS A 71 29.65 -23.66 -3.42
N ALA A 72 29.99 -23.08 -4.57
CA ALA A 72 30.65 -21.76 -4.63
C ALA A 72 29.73 -20.55 -4.33
N ALA A 73 28.45 -20.77 -3.99
CA ALA A 73 27.52 -19.68 -3.72
C ALA A 73 27.78 -19.05 -2.34
N THR A 74 27.80 -17.71 -2.28
CA THR A 74 28.07 -16.93 -1.06
C THR A 74 26.83 -16.72 -0.16
N GLY A 75 25.68 -17.27 -0.54
CA GLY A 75 24.42 -17.17 0.20
C GLY A 75 23.51 -18.36 -0.09
N THR A 76 22.18 -18.16 0.04
CA THR A 76 21.21 -19.22 -0.22
C THR A 76 21.30 -19.71 -1.67
N CYS A 77 21.53 -21.00 -1.86
CA CYS A 77 21.70 -21.63 -3.16
C CYS A 77 20.58 -22.64 -3.45
N ARG A 78 20.52 -23.14 -4.69
CA ARG A 78 19.54 -24.15 -5.09
C ARG A 78 19.65 -25.43 -4.26
N HIS A 79 20.85 -25.83 -3.84
CA HIS A 79 21.10 -27.06 -3.09
C HIS A 79 20.51 -26.99 -1.67
N ARG A 80 20.64 -25.85 -0.99
CA ARG A 80 20.00 -25.60 0.31
C ARG A 80 18.48 -25.72 0.22
N ILE A 81 17.88 -25.12 -0.80
CA ILE A 81 16.42 -25.21 -1.02
C ILE A 81 16.00 -26.63 -1.39
N CYS A 82 16.76 -27.30 -2.25
CA CYS A 82 16.47 -28.67 -2.69
C CYS A 82 16.53 -29.65 -1.52
N LEU A 83 17.45 -29.48 -0.56
CA LEU A 83 17.50 -30.28 0.66
C LEU A 83 16.25 -30.10 1.52
N VAL A 84 15.74 -28.88 1.69
CA VAL A 84 14.47 -28.65 2.41
C VAL A 84 13.31 -29.36 1.70
N LEU A 85 13.18 -29.20 0.38
CA LEU A 85 12.13 -29.85 -0.40
C LEU A 85 12.23 -31.39 -0.37
N ALA A 86 13.43 -31.94 -0.41
CA ALA A 86 13.67 -33.38 -0.31
C ALA A 86 13.32 -33.92 1.09
N TYR A 87 13.68 -33.17 2.15
CA TYR A 87 13.30 -33.48 3.52
C TYR A 87 11.76 -33.50 3.69
N GLN A 88 11.06 -32.52 3.13
CA GLN A 88 9.59 -32.46 3.15
C GLN A 88 8.92 -33.66 2.48
N ARG A 89 9.50 -34.19 1.40
CA ARG A 89 8.98 -35.39 0.71
C ARG A 89 9.19 -36.68 1.50
N THR A 90 10.25 -36.75 2.31
CA THR A 90 10.60 -37.95 3.08
C THR A 90 9.92 -37.99 4.45
N GLY A 91 9.61 -36.83 5.05
CA GLY A 91 8.96 -36.70 6.36
C GLY A 91 7.44 -36.63 6.34
N ALA A 92 6.77 -37.33 5.43
CA ALA A 92 5.34 -37.15 5.11
C ALA A 92 4.38 -37.38 6.30
N GLU A 93 4.07 -36.29 7.01
CA GLU A 93 2.73 -35.73 7.15
C GLU A 93 2.92 -34.24 7.45
N PRO A 94 2.44 -33.30 6.61
CA PRO A 94 2.39 -31.91 7.00
C PRO A 94 1.48 -31.84 8.23
N ALA A 95 2.02 -31.46 9.38
CA ALA A 95 1.21 -31.21 10.56
C ALA A 95 0.09 -30.24 10.15
N ALA A 96 -1.16 -30.63 10.41
CA ALA A 96 -2.30 -29.76 10.15
C ALA A 96 -2.00 -28.39 10.76
N PRO A 97 -2.20 -27.27 10.03
CA PRO A 97 -1.90 -25.96 10.56
C PRO A 97 -2.70 -25.76 11.85
N GLU A 98 -2.03 -25.75 13.00
CA GLU A 98 -2.67 -25.35 14.25
C GLU A 98 -2.98 -23.86 14.13
N THR A 99 -4.24 -23.56 13.79
CA THR A 99 -4.76 -22.19 13.58
C THR A 99 -4.80 -21.35 14.85
N ALA A 100 -4.29 -21.86 15.99
CA ALA A 100 -4.32 -21.19 17.29
C ALA A 100 -3.00 -20.50 17.67
N TRP A 101 -1.95 -20.54 16.84
CA TRP A 101 -0.69 -19.89 17.16
C TRP A 101 -0.72 -18.36 16.96
N SER A 102 -0.03 -17.63 17.85
CA SER A 102 0.24 -16.19 17.74
C SER A 102 1.71 -15.90 18.06
N PRO A 103 2.42 -15.10 17.25
CA PRO A 103 3.76 -14.61 17.60
C PRO A 103 3.83 -13.86 18.94
N GLY A 104 2.70 -13.40 19.47
CA GLY A 104 2.62 -12.69 20.76
C GLY A 104 3.08 -13.52 21.97
N THR A 105 3.12 -14.85 21.83
CA THR A 105 3.58 -15.80 22.85
C THR A 105 5.10 -15.76 23.11
N PHE A 106 5.89 -15.24 22.16
CA PHE A 106 7.34 -15.10 22.35
C PHE A 106 7.65 -14.12 23.49
N GLY A 107 8.29 -14.62 24.55
CA GLY A 107 8.74 -13.79 25.67
C GLY A 107 9.94 -12.89 25.33
N ASP A 108 10.08 -11.80 26.06
CA ASP A 108 11.19 -10.84 25.88
C ASP A 108 12.57 -11.51 26.05
N ASP A 109 12.70 -12.52 26.92
CA ASP A 109 13.94 -13.28 27.10
C ASP A 109 14.30 -14.13 25.87
N ALA A 110 13.30 -14.73 25.20
CA ALA A 110 13.51 -15.48 23.97
C ALA A 110 13.93 -14.53 22.82
N LEU A 111 13.25 -13.38 22.72
CA LEU A 111 13.61 -12.33 21.76
C LEU A 111 15.02 -11.81 22.02
N ALA A 112 15.40 -11.56 23.28
CA ALA A 112 16.73 -11.09 23.64
C ALA A 112 17.83 -12.10 23.29
N ARG A 113 17.56 -13.41 23.44
CA ARG A 113 18.49 -14.48 23.10
C ARG A 113 18.76 -14.56 21.59
N VAL A 114 17.72 -14.42 20.77
CA VAL A 114 17.81 -14.57 19.30
C VAL A 114 18.22 -13.27 18.61
N LEU A 115 17.65 -12.13 19.00
CA LEU A 115 17.80 -10.84 18.33
C LEU A 115 18.79 -9.90 19.04
N GLY A 116 19.17 -10.23 20.27
CA GLY A 116 20.10 -9.44 21.09
C GLY A 116 19.44 -8.30 21.87
N GLN A 117 20.06 -7.92 22.99
CA GLN A 117 19.52 -6.91 23.91
C GLN A 117 19.41 -5.49 23.31
N ARG A 118 20.23 -5.18 22.30
CA ARG A 118 20.18 -3.90 21.59
C ARG A 118 18.86 -3.73 20.85
N ALA A 119 18.34 -4.78 20.21
CA ALA A 119 17.08 -4.76 19.51
C ALA A 119 15.90 -4.48 20.46
N ILE A 120 15.87 -5.15 21.61
CA ILE A 120 14.87 -4.92 22.68
C ILE A 120 14.92 -3.47 23.17
N THR A 121 16.12 -2.95 23.41
CA THR A 121 16.31 -1.59 23.91
C THR A 121 15.85 -0.54 22.89
N ALA A 122 16.14 -0.74 21.61
CA ALA A 122 15.65 0.12 20.54
C ALA A 122 14.12 0.08 20.45
N ALA A 123 13.53 -1.12 20.43
CA ALA A 123 12.08 -1.31 20.39
C ALA A 123 11.38 -0.66 21.59
N ARG A 124 11.94 -0.73 22.81
CA ARG A 124 11.36 -0.07 24.00
C ARG A 124 11.24 1.44 23.83
N ARG A 125 12.14 2.10 23.09
CA ARG A 125 12.02 3.55 22.82
C ARG A 125 10.82 3.82 21.91
N THR A 126 10.68 3.03 20.86
CA THR A 126 9.54 3.11 19.92
C THR A 126 8.21 2.78 20.62
N LEU A 127 8.18 1.79 21.52
CA LEU A 127 7.02 1.49 22.35
C LEU A 127 6.62 2.65 23.26
N ARG A 128 7.59 3.35 23.88
CA ARG A 128 7.29 4.54 24.70
C ARG A 128 6.68 5.67 23.88
N ALA A 129 7.20 5.89 22.67
CA ALA A 129 6.65 6.87 21.73
C ALA A 129 5.25 6.47 21.23
N GLY A 130 4.98 5.17 21.17
CA GLY A 130 3.78 4.61 20.57
C GLY A 130 3.98 4.34 19.08
N TYR A 131 3.37 3.28 18.58
CA TYR A 131 3.37 2.94 17.16
C TYR A 131 2.08 2.25 16.76
N SER A 132 1.75 2.32 15.47
CA SER A 132 0.61 1.62 14.88
C SER A 132 1.06 0.35 14.18
N ALA A 133 0.27 -0.71 14.29
CA ALA A 133 0.49 -1.96 13.61
C ALA A 133 -0.81 -2.44 12.94
N LYS A 134 -0.70 -2.94 11.70
CA LYS A 134 -1.75 -3.77 11.08
C LYS A 134 -1.31 -5.21 11.17
N ILE A 135 -2.05 -6.01 11.91
CA ILE A 135 -1.84 -7.44 12.08
C ILE A 135 -2.72 -8.18 11.09
N ARG A 136 -2.14 -9.17 10.43
CA ARG A 136 -2.84 -10.24 9.75
C ARG A 136 -2.56 -11.55 10.48
N ARG A 137 -3.62 -12.18 10.99
CA ARG A 137 -3.52 -13.48 11.65
C ARG A 137 -3.47 -14.62 10.62
N PRO A 138 -2.83 -15.74 10.96
CA PRO A 138 -2.91 -16.96 10.15
C PRO A 138 -4.35 -17.38 9.90
N THR A 139 -4.67 -17.78 8.67
CA THR A 139 -5.92 -18.42 8.27
C THR A 139 -5.65 -19.81 7.73
N ALA A 140 -6.70 -20.58 7.43
CA ALA A 140 -6.54 -21.88 6.77
C ALA A 140 -5.94 -21.76 5.36
N GLU A 141 -6.12 -20.61 4.69
CA GLU A 141 -5.60 -20.33 3.35
C GLU A 141 -4.19 -19.73 3.37
N ASP A 142 -3.86 -18.92 4.37
CA ASP A 142 -2.54 -18.32 4.57
C ASP A 142 -2.08 -18.50 6.02
N ALA A 143 -1.24 -19.50 6.27
CA ALA A 143 -0.74 -19.83 7.61
C ALA A 143 0.31 -18.81 8.14
N VAL A 144 0.67 -17.78 7.37
CA VAL A 144 1.72 -16.82 7.74
C VAL A 144 1.13 -15.69 8.58
N ALA A 145 1.57 -15.59 9.83
CA ALA A 145 1.30 -14.41 10.65
C ALA A 145 2.11 -13.22 10.13
N GLN A 146 1.48 -12.06 9.96
CA GLN A 146 2.12 -10.88 9.40
C GLN A 146 1.77 -9.62 10.20
N VAL A 147 2.75 -8.72 10.33
CA VAL A 147 2.55 -7.36 10.84
C VAL A 147 3.07 -6.35 9.82
N GLU A 148 2.21 -5.45 9.37
CA GLU A 148 2.59 -4.25 8.66
C GLU A 148 2.86 -3.13 9.68
N LEU A 149 4.11 -2.69 9.73
CA LEU A 149 4.57 -1.54 10.50
C LEU A 149 4.75 -0.34 9.55
N GLN A 150 4.97 0.85 10.08
CA GLN A 150 5.06 2.11 9.29
C GLN A 150 6.05 2.06 8.11
N THR A 151 7.15 1.33 8.27
CA THR A 151 8.31 1.36 7.37
C THR A 151 8.62 0.00 6.73
N CYS A 152 7.99 -1.07 7.20
CA CYS A 152 8.31 -2.42 6.78
C CYS A 152 7.18 -3.39 7.12
N THR A 153 7.22 -4.55 6.49
CA THR A 153 6.38 -5.70 6.82
C THR A 153 7.23 -6.76 7.50
N VAL A 154 6.70 -7.39 8.53
CA VAL A 154 7.31 -8.53 9.23
C VAL A 154 6.41 -9.75 9.05
N ARG A 155 6.96 -10.86 8.57
CA ARG A 155 6.26 -12.11 8.29
C ARG A 155 6.90 -13.24 9.08
N PHE A 156 6.10 -13.96 9.87
CA PHE A 156 6.51 -15.14 10.62
C PHE A 156 6.22 -16.38 9.78
N LEU A 157 7.23 -16.84 9.05
CA LEU A 157 7.06 -17.87 8.02
C LEU A 157 6.88 -19.28 8.59
N VAL A 158 7.35 -19.50 9.82
CA VAL A 158 7.28 -20.79 10.52
C VAL A 158 6.70 -20.50 11.92
N PRO A 159 5.63 -21.21 12.33
CA PRO A 159 5.10 -21.12 13.69
C PRO A 159 6.21 -21.43 14.72
N ASP A 160 6.17 -20.74 15.86
CA ASP A 160 7.03 -21.00 17.02
C ASP A 160 8.54 -20.78 16.81
N GLU A 161 8.96 -20.35 15.62
CA GLU A 161 10.37 -20.22 15.25
C GLU A 161 10.76 -18.80 14.81
N LEU A 162 11.48 -18.09 15.69
CA LEU A 162 12.00 -16.74 15.39
C LEU A 162 13.08 -16.73 14.29
N GLY A 163 13.71 -17.87 14.01
CA GLY A 163 14.75 -18.00 12.98
C GLY A 163 14.27 -17.81 11.55
N TYR A 164 12.96 -17.87 11.31
CA TYR A 164 12.35 -17.77 9.97
C TYR A 164 11.52 -16.48 9.79
N VAL A 165 11.82 -15.43 10.55
CA VAL A 165 11.18 -14.12 10.36
C VAL A 165 11.74 -13.43 9.12
N HIS A 166 10.85 -13.07 8.19
CA HIS A 166 11.18 -12.30 7.00
C HIS A 166 10.69 -10.86 7.13
N THR A 167 11.52 -9.91 6.72
CA THR A 167 11.16 -8.49 6.65
C THR A 167 11.93 -7.79 5.54
N ASP A 168 11.32 -6.77 4.95
CA ASP A 168 11.94 -5.86 3.98
C ASP A 168 12.76 -4.74 4.64
N ALA A 169 12.83 -4.72 5.98
CA ALA A 169 13.67 -3.80 6.74
C ALA A 169 15.17 -4.04 6.54
N VAL A 170 15.97 -2.98 6.67
CA VAL A 170 17.44 -3.10 6.61
C VAL A 170 17.98 -3.90 7.81
N ALA A 171 19.07 -4.64 7.59
CA ALA A 171 19.65 -5.54 8.60
C ALA A 171 19.88 -4.87 9.97
N ALA A 172 20.25 -3.58 9.99
CA ALA A 172 20.50 -2.83 11.22
C ALA A 172 19.27 -2.67 12.13
N VAL A 173 18.06 -2.67 11.56
CA VAL A 173 16.79 -2.50 12.32
C VAL A 173 15.91 -3.74 12.32
N ARG A 174 16.31 -4.81 11.61
CA ARG A 174 15.59 -6.09 11.53
C ARG A 174 15.20 -6.63 12.91
N GLY A 175 16.14 -6.61 13.86
CA GLY A 175 15.88 -7.06 15.24
C GLY A 175 14.84 -6.18 15.94
N GLU A 176 14.93 -4.85 15.82
CA GLU A 176 13.98 -3.91 16.42
C GLU A 176 12.56 -4.13 15.90
N VAL A 177 12.39 -4.19 14.57
CA VAL A 177 11.06 -4.32 13.95
C VAL A 177 10.42 -5.69 14.23
N THR A 178 11.22 -6.74 14.39
CA THR A 178 10.74 -8.07 14.78
C THR A 178 10.18 -8.05 16.21
N VAL A 179 10.87 -7.37 17.14
CA VAL A 179 10.38 -7.19 18.52
C VAL A 179 9.08 -6.39 18.55
N LEU A 180 8.99 -5.31 17.78
CA LEU A 180 7.77 -4.51 17.66
C LEU A 180 6.61 -5.35 17.09
N ALA A 181 6.85 -6.17 16.07
CA ALA A 181 5.82 -7.05 15.50
C ALA A 181 5.29 -8.05 16.56
N VAL A 182 6.17 -8.65 17.36
CA VAL A 182 5.76 -9.55 18.46
C VAL A 182 4.96 -8.81 19.52
N TRP A 183 5.39 -7.62 19.94
CA TRP A 183 4.63 -6.82 20.90
C TRP A 183 3.28 -6.35 20.36
N ALA A 184 3.15 -6.13 19.05
CA ALA A 184 1.86 -5.84 18.44
C ALA A 184 0.90 -7.02 18.56
N PHE A 185 1.34 -8.24 18.20
CA PHE A 185 0.55 -9.46 18.42
C PHE A 185 0.17 -9.64 19.89
N ARG A 186 1.14 -9.48 20.80
CA ARG A 186 0.91 -9.58 22.24
C ARG A 186 -0.16 -8.58 22.71
N ALA A 187 -0.07 -7.32 22.28
CA ALA A 187 -1.07 -6.30 22.61
C ALA A 187 -2.45 -6.58 22.01
N ALA A 188 -2.52 -7.20 20.82
CA ALA A 188 -3.78 -7.61 20.21
C ALA A 188 -4.42 -8.80 20.94
N ASP A 189 -3.61 -9.78 21.34
CA ASP A 189 -4.02 -10.94 22.12
C ASP A 189 -4.55 -10.51 23.51
N GLU A 190 -3.82 -9.65 24.21
CA GLU A 190 -4.23 -9.09 25.51
C GLU A 190 -5.54 -8.29 25.45
N ARG A 191 -5.83 -7.66 24.30
CA ARG A 191 -7.08 -6.92 24.05
C ARG A 191 -8.21 -7.80 23.52
N GLY A 192 -7.99 -9.11 23.35
CA GLY A 192 -8.99 -10.05 22.82
C GLY A 192 -9.36 -9.80 21.36
N LEU A 193 -8.49 -9.16 20.58
CA LEU A 193 -8.74 -8.87 19.16
C LEU A 193 -8.43 -10.11 18.33
N THR A 194 -9.46 -10.82 17.87
CA THR A 194 -9.34 -12.10 17.16
C THR A 194 -9.65 -12.04 15.65
N GLY A 195 -9.99 -10.85 15.12
CA GLY A 195 -10.21 -10.67 13.69
C GLY A 195 -8.99 -11.03 12.83
N GLU A 196 -9.23 -11.39 11.57
CA GLU A 196 -8.17 -11.76 10.62
C GLU A 196 -7.23 -10.59 10.33
N ASP A 197 -7.78 -9.42 10.02
CA ASP A 197 -7.05 -8.17 9.79
C ASP A 197 -7.40 -7.16 10.92
N ILE A 198 -6.46 -6.92 11.82
CA ILE A 198 -6.63 -6.03 12.99
C ILE A 198 -5.69 -4.84 12.85
N ARG A 199 -6.15 -3.65 13.21
CA ARG A 199 -5.28 -2.48 13.38
C ARG A 199 -5.33 -2.00 14.82
N LEU A 200 -4.17 -1.74 15.41
CA LEU A 200 -4.07 -1.24 16.78
C LEU A 200 -2.89 -0.30 16.97
N ASP A 201 -3.05 0.59 17.95
CA ASP A 201 -1.96 1.39 18.50
C ASP A 201 -1.38 0.70 19.74
N VAL A 202 -0.06 0.62 19.81
CA VAL A 202 0.70 -0.06 20.85
C VAL A 202 1.63 0.94 21.52
N GLY A 203 1.57 1.04 22.85
CA GLY A 203 2.36 2.00 23.62
C GLY A 203 1.83 3.44 23.57
N GLY A 204 2.69 4.43 23.84
CA GLY A 204 2.34 5.86 23.78
C GLY A 204 1.51 6.42 24.95
N GLY A 205 1.13 5.60 25.93
CA GLY A 205 0.27 6.01 27.06
C GLY A 205 0.90 6.98 28.08
N GLY A 206 2.15 7.41 27.88
CA GLY A 206 2.91 8.22 28.85
C GLY A 206 3.00 9.72 28.57
N SER A 207 2.46 10.24 27.46
CA SER A 207 2.56 11.67 27.12
C SER A 207 1.27 12.45 27.38
N ALA A 208 0.39 11.95 28.25
CA ALA A 208 -0.65 12.76 28.88
C ALA A 208 -0.01 13.57 30.03
N GLY A 209 0.48 14.77 29.72
CA GLY A 209 0.76 15.81 30.70
C GLY A 209 2.21 16.31 30.79
N THR A 210 2.48 17.50 30.24
CA THR A 210 2.60 18.78 30.99
C THR A 210 3.48 19.81 30.26
N ALA A 211 3.00 21.06 30.29
CA ALA A 211 3.63 22.34 29.96
C ALA A 211 3.70 22.80 28.48
N GLY A 212 2.62 23.51 28.07
CA GLY A 212 2.61 24.48 26.96
C GLY A 212 1.98 24.00 25.65
N GLY A 213 0.65 24.17 25.49
CA GLY A 213 -0.08 23.92 24.23
C GLY A 213 -0.04 22.46 23.76
N GLY A 214 -0.73 21.56 24.46
CA GLY A 214 -0.74 20.13 24.13
C GLY A 214 -1.46 19.80 22.80
N PRO A 215 -1.24 18.60 22.22
CA PRO A 215 -1.89 18.15 20.99
C PRO A 215 -3.43 18.26 21.04
N ASP A 216 -4.02 18.01 22.20
CA ASP A 216 -5.48 18.11 22.37
C ASP A 216 -5.95 19.58 22.32
N THR A 217 -5.14 20.56 22.76
CA THR A 217 -5.49 22.00 22.66
C THR A 217 -5.49 22.52 21.22
N ALA A 218 -4.58 22.02 20.39
CA ALA A 218 -4.56 22.37 18.96
C ALA A 218 -5.75 21.75 18.23
N LEU A 219 -6.17 20.53 18.63
CA LEU A 219 -7.34 19.86 18.08
C LEU A 219 -8.66 20.54 18.51
N ASP A 220 -8.75 21.02 19.75
CA ASP A 220 -9.89 21.83 20.22
C ASP A 220 -9.97 23.16 19.45
N THR A 221 -8.82 23.83 19.24
CA THR A 221 -8.76 25.05 18.43
C THR A 221 -9.24 24.80 16.99
N ALA A 222 -8.84 23.67 16.40
CA ALA A 222 -9.30 23.27 15.07
C ALA A 222 -10.82 23.08 15.01
N LEU A 223 -11.41 22.50 16.06
CA LEU A 223 -12.84 22.31 16.18
C LEU A 223 -13.58 23.66 16.26
N ASP A 224 -13.06 24.60 17.05
CA ASP A 224 -13.64 25.93 17.20
C ASP A 224 -13.65 26.70 15.87
N LEU A 225 -12.54 26.66 15.12
CA LEU A 225 -12.44 27.30 13.80
C LEU A 225 -13.37 26.66 12.78
N ALA A 226 -13.49 25.33 12.76
CA ALA A 226 -14.46 24.63 11.92
C ALA A 226 -15.90 25.00 12.29
N GLY A 227 -16.19 25.16 13.60
CA GLY A 227 -17.47 25.65 14.11
C GLY A 227 -17.80 27.07 13.66
N GLN A 228 -16.82 27.97 13.63
CA GLN A 228 -16.99 29.32 13.07
C GLN A 228 -17.36 29.26 11.58
N VAL A 229 -16.65 28.46 10.77
CA VAL A 229 -16.98 28.27 9.35
C VAL A 229 -18.39 27.71 9.18
N LEU A 230 -18.82 26.78 10.04
CA LEU A 230 -20.16 26.21 9.99
C LEU A 230 -21.26 27.24 10.28
N LEU A 231 -21.05 28.11 11.26
CA LEU A 231 -22.04 29.10 11.71
C LEU A 231 -22.08 30.34 10.81
N GLU A 232 -20.92 30.80 10.36
CA GLU A 232 -20.78 32.04 9.57
C GLU A 232 -20.84 31.77 8.06
N GLY A 233 -20.48 30.56 7.62
CA GLY A 233 -20.42 30.18 6.22
C GLY A 233 -19.21 30.78 5.46
N ALA A 234 -18.94 30.24 4.27
CA ALA A 234 -17.80 30.68 3.44
C ALA A 234 -17.87 32.16 3.02
N MET A 235 -19.09 32.72 2.95
CA MET A 235 -19.32 34.13 2.61
C MET A 235 -18.73 35.10 3.64
N HIS A 236 -18.69 34.72 4.91
CA HIS A 236 -18.22 35.56 6.01
C HIS A 236 -16.83 35.15 6.53
N ALA A 237 -16.29 34.05 6.01
CA ALA A 237 -14.97 33.52 6.34
C ALA A 237 -13.81 34.33 5.71
N GLY A 238 -13.59 35.55 6.20
CA GLY A 238 -12.56 36.44 5.66
C GLY A 238 -11.11 35.93 5.77
N PRO A 239 -10.12 36.65 5.21
CA PRO A 239 -8.71 36.23 5.16
C PRO A 239 -8.09 35.90 6.53
N VAL A 240 -8.62 36.50 7.60
CA VAL A 240 -8.20 36.24 8.99
C VAL A 240 -8.50 34.80 9.39
N LEU A 241 -9.69 34.29 9.07
CA LEU A 241 -10.09 32.92 9.40
C LEU A 241 -9.25 31.91 8.60
N ALA A 242 -9.06 32.15 7.29
CA ALA A 242 -8.18 31.32 6.47
C ALA A 242 -6.73 31.27 6.99
N THR A 243 -6.21 32.40 7.46
CA THR A 243 -4.87 32.48 8.08
C THR A 243 -4.82 31.74 9.42
N ALA A 244 -5.87 31.85 10.25
CA ALA A 244 -5.97 31.12 11.51
C ALA A 244 -6.00 29.60 11.29
N LEU A 245 -6.78 29.13 10.31
CA LEU A 245 -6.83 27.73 9.90
C LEU A 245 -5.45 27.22 9.49
N GLY A 246 -4.73 27.94 8.64
CA GLY A 246 -3.38 27.54 8.20
C GLY A 246 -2.35 27.52 9.33
N ARG A 247 -2.43 28.44 10.29
CA ARG A 247 -1.56 28.40 11.49
C ARG A 247 -1.88 27.18 12.36
N THR A 248 -3.15 26.93 12.66
CA THR A 248 -3.56 25.76 13.44
C THR A 248 -3.21 24.45 12.73
N ALA A 249 -3.27 24.40 11.39
CA ALA A 249 -2.79 23.26 10.61
C ALA A 249 -1.29 23.00 10.83
N ALA A 250 -0.46 24.05 10.84
CA ALA A 250 0.96 23.94 11.13
C ALA A 250 1.23 23.42 12.55
N ASP A 251 0.51 23.94 13.55
CA ASP A 251 0.61 23.50 14.95
C ASP A 251 0.22 22.02 15.12
N LEU A 252 -0.88 21.60 14.48
CA LEU A 252 -1.31 20.20 14.44
C LEU A 252 -0.26 19.30 13.78
N SER A 253 0.32 19.72 12.66
CA SER A 253 1.37 18.94 11.99
C SER A 253 2.64 18.83 12.83
N ALA A 254 3.02 19.90 13.55
CA ALA A 254 4.15 19.87 14.48
C ALA A 254 3.92 18.92 15.66
N ALA A 255 2.65 18.77 16.08
CA ALA A 255 2.22 17.81 17.09
C ALA A 255 2.00 16.38 16.55
N GLY A 256 2.29 16.12 15.27
CA GLY A 256 2.09 14.81 14.62
C GLY A 256 0.64 14.49 14.28
N LEU A 257 -0.29 15.45 14.39
CA LEU A 257 -1.71 15.30 14.04
C LEU A 257 -1.94 15.60 12.56
N HIS A 258 -1.35 14.76 11.68
CA HIS A 258 -1.28 15.01 10.24
C HIS A 258 -2.63 15.03 9.52
N TRP A 259 -3.63 14.25 9.98
CA TRP A 259 -4.93 14.20 9.32
C TRP A 259 -5.80 15.45 9.56
N PRO A 260 -6.00 15.92 10.80
CA PRO A 260 -6.72 17.17 11.01
C PRO A 260 -5.95 18.37 10.44
N ALA A 261 -4.61 18.37 10.46
CA ALA A 261 -3.81 19.40 9.80
C ALA A 261 -4.16 19.51 8.30
N ALA A 262 -4.11 18.39 7.57
CA ALA A 262 -4.45 18.37 6.15
C ALA A 262 -5.93 18.69 5.86
N ALA A 263 -6.85 18.41 6.78
CA ALA A 263 -8.26 18.82 6.65
C ALA A 263 -8.41 20.35 6.78
N LEU A 264 -7.67 20.99 7.70
CA LEU A 264 -7.67 22.45 7.84
C LEU A 264 -7.00 23.15 6.65
N ASP A 265 -5.91 22.60 6.11
CA ASP A 265 -5.25 23.13 4.90
C ASP A 265 -6.22 23.11 3.70
N ASP A 266 -6.93 22.00 3.49
CA ASP A 266 -7.93 21.88 2.43
C ASP A 266 -9.12 22.84 2.66
N LEU A 267 -9.54 23.03 3.92
CA LEU A 267 -10.63 23.95 4.27
C LEU A 267 -10.21 25.40 3.98
N ALA A 268 -9.01 25.79 4.39
CA ALA A 268 -8.45 27.11 4.09
C ALA A 268 -8.35 27.33 2.57
N ALA A 269 -7.95 26.30 1.80
CA ALA A 269 -7.90 26.37 0.34
C ALA A 269 -9.29 26.57 -0.29
N GLN A 270 -10.32 25.89 0.20
CA GLN A 270 -11.71 26.07 -0.26
C GLN A 270 -12.27 27.46 0.05
N LEU A 271 -11.95 28.02 1.22
CA LEU A 271 -12.32 29.39 1.59
C LEU A 271 -11.60 30.43 0.72
N ALA A 272 -10.32 30.21 0.43
CA ALA A 272 -9.56 31.06 -0.48
C ALA A 272 -10.09 30.97 -1.92
N ALA A 273 -10.47 29.79 -2.38
CA ALA A 273 -11.10 29.58 -3.69
C ALA A 273 -12.44 30.34 -3.79
N TYR A 274 -13.27 30.28 -2.76
CA TYR A 274 -14.52 31.04 -2.69
C TYR A 274 -14.28 32.55 -2.81
N HIS A 275 -13.35 33.10 -2.01
CA HIS A 275 -13.01 34.54 -2.05
C HIS A 275 -12.43 34.96 -3.39
N GLY A 276 -11.59 34.12 -3.98
CA GLY A 276 -11.02 34.32 -5.31
C GLY A 276 -11.98 34.05 -6.47
N ARG A 277 -13.23 33.65 -6.18
CA ARG A 277 -14.24 33.23 -7.17
C ARG A 277 -13.70 32.18 -8.16
N ARG A 278 -12.86 31.29 -7.66
CA ARG A 278 -12.20 30.28 -8.48
C ARG A 278 -13.13 29.09 -8.72
N ALA A 279 -12.98 28.46 -9.89
CA ALA A 279 -13.79 27.31 -10.29
C ALA A 279 -13.50 26.03 -9.47
N ASP A 280 -12.41 26.00 -8.70
CA ASP A 280 -12.06 24.89 -7.80
C ASP A 280 -12.74 24.97 -6.42
N HIS A 281 -13.60 25.98 -6.19
CA HIS A 281 -14.46 26.00 -5.02
C HIS A 281 -15.63 25.03 -5.17
N ASP A 282 -15.83 24.18 -4.16
CA ASP A 282 -16.96 23.25 -4.07
C ASP A 282 -17.62 23.35 -2.68
N PRO A 283 -18.90 23.77 -2.61
CA PRO A 283 -19.63 23.87 -1.35
C PRO A 283 -19.83 22.51 -0.66
N ALA A 284 -19.99 21.42 -1.41
CA ALA A 284 -20.12 20.09 -0.84
C ALA A 284 -18.80 19.68 -0.18
N ARG A 285 -17.66 19.93 -0.84
CA ARG A 285 -16.33 19.70 -0.27
C ARG A 285 -16.09 20.50 1.01
N ASN A 286 -16.54 21.75 1.06
CA ASN A 286 -16.45 22.56 2.28
C ASN A 286 -17.22 21.93 3.45
N ALA A 287 -18.47 21.53 3.21
CA ALA A 287 -19.29 20.85 4.22
C ALA A 287 -18.66 19.52 4.69
N GLU A 288 -18.09 18.73 3.77
CA GLU A 288 -17.35 17.51 4.11
C GLU A 288 -16.16 17.78 5.03
N LEU A 289 -15.35 18.81 4.73
CA LEU A 289 -14.16 19.14 5.50
C LEU A 289 -14.50 19.62 6.92
N VAL A 290 -15.54 20.44 7.07
CA VAL A 290 -16.06 20.84 8.38
C VAL A 290 -16.54 19.61 9.16
N ALA A 291 -17.37 18.76 8.54
CA ALA A 291 -17.86 17.53 9.17
C ALA A 291 -16.70 16.59 9.56
N GLU A 292 -15.64 16.55 8.77
CA GLU A 292 -14.46 15.74 9.03
C GLU A 292 -13.71 16.15 10.30
N VAL A 293 -13.47 17.45 10.49
CA VAL A 293 -12.79 17.96 11.70
C VAL A 293 -13.59 17.56 12.94
N HIS A 294 -14.90 17.75 12.93
CA HIS A 294 -15.78 17.31 14.02
C HIS A 294 -15.76 15.79 14.24
N ALA A 295 -15.77 15.00 13.16
CA ALA A 295 -15.76 13.55 13.25
C ALA A 295 -14.45 13.02 13.87
N ARG A 296 -13.30 13.57 13.45
CA ARG A 296 -11.98 13.19 13.97
C ARG A 296 -11.81 13.56 15.44
N HIS A 297 -12.27 14.75 15.83
CA HIS A 297 -12.27 15.17 17.25
C HIS A 297 -13.05 14.19 18.13
N ARG A 298 -14.28 13.84 17.74
CA ARG A 298 -15.09 12.87 18.49
C ARG A 298 -14.47 11.47 18.53
N ALA A 299 -13.94 11.00 17.39
CA ALA A 299 -13.36 9.67 17.29
C ALA A 299 -12.02 9.54 18.05
N ALA A 300 -11.28 10.64 18.26
CA ALA A 300 -10.00 10.67 18.96
C ALA A 300 -10.03 10.06 20.38
N GLY A 301 -11.20 10.10 21.04
CA GLY A 301 -11.42 9.55 22.38
C GLY A 301 -11.82 8.07 22.41
N THR A 302 -12.12 7.46 21.26
CA THR A 302 -12.70 6.09 21.19
C THR A 302 -11.69 4.99 20.86
N GLY A 303 -10.44 5.35 20.52
CA GLY A 303 -9.38 4.43 20.12
C GLY A 303 -8.87 4.68 18.68
N GLY A 304 -7.77 4.03 18.29
CA GLY A 304 -7.22 4.15 16.92
C GLY A 304 -6.74 5.55 16.56
N ARG A 305 -6.11 6.26 17.50
CA ARG A 305 -5.65 7.66 17.33
C ARG A 305 -4.74 7.84 16.13
N SER A 306 -3.93 6.84 15.76
CA SER A 306 -3.12 6.92 14.54
C SER A 306 -3.95 7.00 13.26
N GLN A 307 -5.05 6.23 13.16
CA GLN A 307 -5.95 6.27 12.01
C GLN A 307 -6.76 7.56 11.96
N VAL A 308 -7.24 8.00 13.13
CA VAL A 308 -8.11 9.16 13.26
C VAL A 308 -7.34 10.47 13.15
N LEU A 309 -6.13 10.55 13.72
CA LEU A 309 -5.37 11.80 13.84
C LEU A 309 -4.04 11.80 13.10
N GLY A 310 -3.46 10.63 12.82
CA GLY A 310 -2.17 10.54 12.12
C GLY A 310 -0.95 10.60 13.03
N THR A 311 -1.12 10.42 14.36
CA THR A 311 -0.06 10.56 15.39
C THR A 311 1.18 9.71 15.16
N ASN A 312 1.04 8.61 14.41
CA ASN A 312 2.08 7.63 14.15
C ASN A 312 2.54 7.69 12.67
N GLU A 313 2.26 8.77 11.95
CA GLU A 313 2.84 8.98 10.63
C GLU A 313 4.02 9.94 10.74
N SER A 314 5.08 9.69 9.96
CA SER A 314 6.15 10.69 9.82
C SER A 314 5.73 11.71 8.77
N ALA A 315 5.95 12.99 9.05
CA ALA A 315 5.71 14.06 8.07
C ALA A 315 6.41 13.78 6.73
N ASP A 316 7.66 13.28 6.80
CA ASP A 316 8.46 12.84 5.66
C ASP A 316 9.26 11.57 5.99
N THR A 317 9.16 10.55 5.15
CA THR A 317 9.89 9.28 5.24
C THR A 317 10.81 9.13 4.02
N PRO A 318 12.14 9.06 4.20
CA PRO A 318 13.05 8.75 3.09
C PRO A 318 12.89 7.28 2.65
N LEU A 319 12.72 7.07 1.36
CA LEU A 319 12.67 5.78 0.69
C LEU A 319 13.98 5.54 -0.07
N ARG A 320 14.58 4.37 0.11
CA ARG A 320 15.81 3.95 -0.59
C ARG A 320 15.53 2.76 -1.49
N ARG A 321 16.01 2.81 -2.73
CA ARG A 321 15.86 1.73 -3.74
C ARG A 321 14.42 1.27 -3.92
N VAL A 322 13.54 2.22 -4.21
CA VAL A 322 12.11 1.98 -4.40
C VAL A 322 11.87 1.39 -5.78
N ARG A 323 11.04 0.35 -5.85
CA ARG A 323 10.52 -0.20 -7.11
C ARG A 323 9.03 0.08 -7.17
N LEU A 324 8.64 0.87 -8.14
CA LEU A 324 7.28 1.37 -8.29
C LEU A 324 6.73 0.92 -9.65
N ALA A 325 5.52 0.37 -9.67
CA ALA A 325 4.79 0.06 -10.89
C ALA A 325 3.70 1.12 -11.10
N ALA A 326 3.65 1.75 -12.27
CA ALA A 326 2.63 2.75 -12.55
C ALA A 326 1.23 2.11 -12.62
N LEU A 327 0.25 2.83 -12.08
CA LEU A 327 -1.17 2.50 -12.11
C LEU A 327 -1.95 3.49 -12.99
N GLY A 328 -1.29 4.33 -13.77
CA GLY A 328 -1.91 5.37 -14.57
C GLY A 328 -1.78 6.78 -13.99
N CYS A 329 -2.60 7.68 -14.53
CA CYS A 329 -2.54 9.11 -14.25
C CYS A 329 -3.95 9.69 -14.20
N ARG A 330 -4.15 10.70 -13.34
CA ARG A 330 -5.35 11.54 -13.34
C ARG A 330 -4.97 12.97 -13.66
N VAL A 331 -5.56 13.53 -14.72
CA VAL A 331 -5.41 14.93 -15.12
C VAL A 331 -6.62 15.70 -14.62
N ALA A 332 -6.36 16.80 -13.92
CA ALA A 332 -7.38 17.72 -13.40
C ALA A 332 -6.87 19.16 -13.48
N GLY A 333 -7.68 20.14 -13.08
CA GLY A 333 -7.23 21.52 -13.02
C GLY A 333 -8.35 22.53 -13.02
N THR A 334 -7.94 23.78 -13.22
CA THR A 334 -8.79 24.96 -13.41
C THR A 334 -8.49 25.59 -14.77
N PRO A 335 -9.17 26.67 -15.18
CA PRO A 335 -8.76 27.42 -16.36
C PRO A 335 -7.31 27.94 -16.29
N GLU A 336 -6.78 28.21 -15.09
CA GLU A 336 -5.47 28.81 -14.85
C GLU A 336 -4.40 27.79 -14.41
N SER A 337 -4.77 26.53 -14.19
CA SER A 337 -3.84 25.51 -13.71
C SER A 337 -4.18 24.12 -14.21
N ARG A 338 -3.16 23.29 -14.42
CA ARG A 338 -3.33 21.87 -14.74
C ARG A 338 -2.49 21.02 -13.83
N THR A 339 -3.07 19.93 -13.35
CA THR A 339 -2.42 18.95 -12.49
C THR A 339 -2.39 17.58 -13.16
N ALA A 340 -1.35 16.81 -12.85
CA ALA A 340 -1.25 15.40 -13.17
C ALA A 340 -0.83 14.65 -11.91
N ASP A 341 -1.68 13.74 -11.47
CA ASP A 341 -1.46 12.86 -10.34
C ASP A 341 -1.12 11.47 -10.87
N ILE A 342 0.15 11.08 -10.75
CA ILE A 342 0.65 9.78 -11.24
C ILE A 342 0.63 8.78 -10.09
N TYR A 343 -0.09 7.68 -10.27
CA TYR A 343 -0.29 6.66 -9.25
C TYR A 343 0.77 5.56 -9.41
N LEU A 344 1.47 5.25 -8.33
CA LEU A 344 2.65 4.38 -8.34
C LEU A 344 2.53 3.34 -7.22
N ALA A 345 2.28 2.09 -7.59
CA ALA A 345 2.24 0.94 -6.67
C ALA A 345 3.65 0.57 -6.20
N HIS A 346 3.87 0.53 -4.89
CA HIS A 346 5.10 0.00 -4.32
C HIS A 346 5.01 -1.51 -4.21
N THR A 347 5.69 -2.22 -5.13
CA THR A 347 5.53 -3.68 -5.30
C THR A 347 5.95 -4.49 -4.07
N GLY A 348 6.83 -3.95 -3.22
CA GLY A 348 7.27 -4.62 -1.98
C GLY A 348 6.35 -4.45 -0.77
N THR A 349 5.61 -3.35 -0.68
CA THR A 349 4.85 -2.99 0.53
C THR A 349 3.34 -2.99 0.29
N GLY A 350 2.88 -3.07 -0.96
CA GLY A 350 1.46 -3.11 -1.27
C GLY A 350 0.72 -1.78 -1.05
N ILE A 351 1.45 -0.65 -1.01
CA ILE A 351 0.84 0.69 -0.93
C ILE A 351 0.93 1.41 -2.27
N VAL A 352 0.03 2.37 -2.49
CA VAL A 352 0.08 3.29 -3.64
C VAL A 352 0.61 4.64 -3.20
N LEU A 353 1.57 5.16 -3.96
CA LEU A 353 2.14 6.49 -3.82
C LEU A 353 1.65 7.38 -4.96
N VAL A 354 1.55 8.69 -4.72
CA VAL A 354 1.15 9.63 -5.77
C VAL A 354 2.24 10.67 -6.00
N LEU A 355 2.72 10.76 -7.25
CA LEU A 355 3.60 11.82 -7.71
C LEU A 355 2.74 12.90 -8.36
N LYS A 356 2.59 14.04 -7.67
CA LYS A 356 1.81 15.18 -8.18
C LYS A 356 2.68 16.16 -8.97
N ARG A 357 2.14 16.66 -10.07
CA ARG A 357 2.72 17.76 -10.85
C ARG A 357 1.65 18.80 -11.12
N ARG A 358 2.07 20.06 -11.12
CA ARG A 358 1.23 21.22 -11.43
C ARG A 358 1.95 22.10 -12.44
N TRP A 359 1.18 22.64 -13.37
CA TRP A 359 1.60 23.66 -14.32
C TRP A 359 0.57 24.79 -14.31
N ASP A 360 1.05 26.01 -14.46
CA ASP A 360 0.18 27.16 -14.70
C ASP A 360 -0.24 27.19 -16.17
N VAL A 361 -1.48 27.59 -16.42
CA VAL A 361 -2.04 27.71 -17.77
C VAL A 361 -2.15 29.21 -18.07
N PRO A 362 -1.40 29.72 -19.06
CA PRO A 362 -1.47 31.13 -19.43
C PRO A 362 -2.89 31.53 -19.88
N PRO A 363 -3.31 32.80 -19.67
CA PRO A 363 -4.61 33.27 -20.10
C PRO A 363 -4.80 33.10 -21.62
N GLY A 364 -5.91 32.48 -22.02
CA GLY A 364 -6.24 32.23 -23.44
C GLY A 364 -5.59 30.99 -24.04
N GLU A 365 -4.70 30.30 -23.30
CA GLU A 365 -4.17 29.00 -23.70
C GLU A 365 -5.01 27.86 -23.12
N THR A 366 -5.00 26.73 -23.79
CA THR A 366 -5.55 25.47 -23.26
C THR A 366 -4.42 24.47 -23.14
N LEU A 367 -4.46 23.69 -22.06
CA LEU A 367 -3.48 22.64 -21.81
C LEU A 367 -4.23 21.36 -21.48
N THR A 368 -4.29 20.39 -22.37
CA THR A 368 -5.00 19.13 -22.16
C THR A 368 -4.06 18.05 -21.62
N GLY A 369 -4.62 16.92 -21.20
CA GLY A 369 -3.84 15.75 -20.85
C GLY A 369 -2.97 15.23 -22.01
N ALA A 370 -3.47 15.34 -23.26
CA ALA A 370 -2.69 15.02 -24.46
C ALA A 370 -1.45 15.93 -24.59
N ASP A 371 -1.60 17.23 -24.32
CA ASP A 371 -0.47 18.18 -24.34
C ASP A 371 0.54 17.91 -23.21
N LEU A 372 0.04 17.44 -22.06
CA LEU A 372 0.89 17.03 -20.94
C LEU A 372 1.62 15.72 -21.20
N ALA A 373 1.10 14.83 -22.04
CA ALA A 373 1.63 13.49 -22.29
C ALA A 373 3.12 13.50 -22.68
N GLY A 374 3.52 14.49 -23.50
CA GLY A 374 4.92 14.67 -23.94
C GLY A 374 5.83 15.37 -22.93
N ARG A 375 5.28 16.01 -21.88
CA ARG A 375 6.10 16.77 -20.91
C ARG A 375 6.98 15.84 -20.09
N ARG A 376 8.26 16.21 -19.95
CA ARG A 376 9.24 15.37 -19.26
C ARG A 376 9.18 15.53 -17.74
N ILE A 377 9.05 14.41 -17.06
CA ILE A 377 9.09 14.29 -15.60
C ILE A 377 10.10 13.19 -15.27
N LEU A 378 11.06 13.47 -14.39
CA LEU A 378 12.16 12.55 -14.07
C LEU A 378 12.91 12.05 -15.33
N GLY A 379 13.03 12.92 -16.33
CA GLY A 379 13.71 12.61 -17.57
C GLY A 379 12.92 11.71 -18.53
N SER A 380 11.65 11.37 -18.29
CA SER A 380 10.79 10.59 -19.21
C SER A 380 9.50 11.35 -19.53
N PRO A 381 8.87 11.15 -20.70
CA PRO A 381 7.57 11.77 -20.99
C PRO A 381 6.51 11.24 -20.00
N LEU A 382 5.53 12.08 -19.66
CA LEU A 382 4.47 11.75 -18.71
C LEU A 382 3.71 10.48 -19.12
N SER A 383 3.43 10.31 -20.41
CA SER A 383 2.77 9.10 -20.93
C SER A 383 3.56 7.83 -20.65
N ALA A 384 4.88 7.85 -20.85
CA ALA A 384 5.73 6.72 -20.51
C ALA A 384 5.79 6.51 -18.99
N LEU A 385 5.90 7.58 -18.20
CA LEU A 385 5.98 7.48 -16.74
C LEU A 385 4.70 6.90 -16.12
N ALA A 386 3.53 7.24 -16.66
CA ALA A 386 2.22 6.75 -16.21
C ALA A 386 1.96 5.28 -16.58
N ALA A 387 2.80 4.67 -17.42
CA ALA A 387 2.73 3.28 -17.87
C ALA A 387 4.09 2.56 -17.79
N ALA A 388 4.85 2.83 -16.72
CA ALA A 388 6.21 2.29 -16.54
C ALA A 388 6.47 1.69 -15.15
N ASN A 389 7.52 0.87 -15.09
CA ASN A 389 8.25 0.57 -13.87
C ASN A 389 9.28 1.68 -13.60
N VAL A 390 9.23 2.25 -12.40
CA VAL A 390 10.14 3.29 -11.91
C VAL A 390 10.98 2.74 -10.78
N VAL A 391 12.30 2.72 -10.99
CA VAL A 391 13.27 2.37 -9.95
C VAL A 391 14.02 3.63 -9.55
N SER A 392 13.99 3.99 -8.27
CA SER A 392 14.70 5.17 -7.77
C SER A 392 15.51 4.85 -6.52
N GLU A 393 16.76 5.31 -6.48
CA GLU A 393 17.64 5.15 -5.32
C GLU A 393 17.28 6.09 -4.15
N SER A 394 16.60 7.20 -4.43
CA SER A 394 16.27 8.24 -3.44
C SER A 394 14.92 8.88 -3.73
N ALA A 395 13.94 8.62 -2.87
CA ALA A 395 12.67 9.33 -2.83
C ALA A 395 12.29 9.68 -1.40
N THR A 396 11.38 10.62 -1.21
CA THR A 396 10.73 10.88 0.09
C THR A 396 9.23 10.73 -0.05
N ARG A 397 8.58 10.21 0.99
CA ARG A 397 7.14 9.97 1.06
C ARG A 397 6.57 10.79 2.21
N SER A 398 5.51 11.57 1.99
CA SER A 398 4.79 12.21 3.09
C SER A 398 3.83 11.24 3.80
N ALA A 399 3.34 11.61 4.99
CA ALA A 399 2.26 10.89 5.67
C ALA A 399 1.07 10.57 4.74
N GLY A 400 0.68 11.54 3.90
CA GLY A 400 -0.39 11.39 2.91
C GLY A 400 -0.03 10.53 1.69
N ARG A 401 1.09 9.81 1.67
CA ARG A 401 1.57 9.01 0.51
C ARG A 401 1.90 9.81 -0.75
N LEU A 402 2.18 11.11 -0.62
CA LEU A 402 2.79 11.87 -1.72
C LEU A 402 4.26 11.48 -1.84
N VAL A 403 4.70 11.15 -3.04
CA VAL A 403 6.11 10.85 -3.30
C VAL A 403 6.81 12.00 -3.99
N ARG A 404 7.97 12.37 -3.46
CA ARG A 404 8.91 13.31 -4.07
C ARG A 404 10.16 12.53 -4.42
N VAL A 405 10.42 12.40 -5.72
CA VAL A 405 11.66 11.80 -6.21
C VAL A 405 12.67 12.91 -6.42
N ALA A 406 13.81 12.82 -5.73
CA ALA A 406 14.86 13.82 -5.89
C ALA A 406 15.46 13.72 -7.30
N SER A 407 15.55 14.84 -7.99
CA SER A 407 16.24 14.93 -9.29
C SER A 407 17.65 15.48 -9.05
N GLY A 408 18.68 14.66 -9.24
CA GLY A 408 20.08 15.06 -9.06
C GLY A 408 21.06 14.04 -9.64
N ARG A 409 22.31 14.45 -9.92
CA ARG A 409 23.36 13.61 -10.55
C ARG A 409 23.68 12.31 -9.79
N ILE A 410 23.38 12.25 -8.50
CA ILE A 410 23.67 11.11 -7.62
C ILE A 410 22.49 10.14 -7.53
N ALA A 411 21.25 10.60 -7.71
CA ALA A 411 20.06 9.77 -7.61
C ALA A 411 19.71 9.18 -8.97
N LYS A 412 20.07 7.91 -9.20
CA LYS A 412 19.68 7.21 -10.44
C LYS A 412 18.19 6.85 -10.36
N THR A 413 17.42 7.43 -11.28
CA THR A 413 16.04 7.01 -11.57
C THR A 413 16.03 6.34 -12.92
N THR A 414 15.53 5.11 -12.98
CA THR A 414 15.40 4.33 -14.21
C THR A 414 13.91 4.10 -14.46
N VAL A 415 13.48 4.41 -15.67
CA VAL A 415 12.10 4.20 -16.14
C VAL A 415 12.16 3.14 -17.24
N THR A 416 11.38 2.08 -17.08
CA THR A 416 11.31 0.96 -18.03
C THR A 416 9.85 0.63 -18.31
N PRO A 417 9.49 0.05 -19.48
CA PRO A 417 8.12 -0.34 -19.77
C PRO A 417 7.50 -1.20 -18.65
N LEU A 418 6.19 -1.03 -18.43
CA LEU A 418 5.49 -1.73 -17.35
C LEU A 418 5.47 -3.26 -17.55
N GLY A 419 5.22 -3.71 -18.79
CA GLY A 419 5.08 -5.14 -19.11
C GLY A 419 4.00 -5.80 -18.25
N ASP A 420 4.33 -6.97 -17.69
CA ASP A 420 3.41 -7.78 -16.88
C ASP A 420 3.51 -7.47 -15.38
N ALA A 421 3.98 -6.28 -14.99
CA ALA A 421 4.23 -5.95 -13.58
C ALA A 421 2.97 -6.09 -12.69
N TRP A 422 1.79 -5.89 -13.26
CA TRP A 422 0.52 -6.03 -12.55
C TRP A 422 0.19 -7.47 -12.12
N ASP A 423 0.68 -8.49 -12.85
CA ASP A 423 0.47 -9.91 -12.49
C ASP A 423 1.07 -10.30 -11.14
N GLY A 424 2.16 -9.62 -10.76
CA GLY A 424 2.94 -9.89 -9.57
C GLY A 424 2.67 -8.94 -8.41
N LEU A 425 1.64 -8.10 -8.48
CA LEU A 425 1.31 -7.18 -7.40
C LEU A 425 0.82 -7.94 -6.16
N PRO A 426 1.10 -7.44 -4.94
CA PRO A 426 0.56 -8.01 -3.71
C PRO A 426 -0.97 -8.02 -3.70
N ALA A 427 -1.58 -8.98 -3.01
CA ALA A 427 -3.05 -9.10 -2.89
C ALA A 427 -3.74 -7.85 -2.32
N ALA A 428 -3.01 -7.00 -1.59
CA ALA A 428 -3.53 -5.70 -1.12
C ALA A 428 -3.78 -4.69 -2.25
N LEU A 429 -3.17 -4.88 -3.42
CA LEU A 429 -3.30 -4.02 -4.59
C LEU A 429 -3.99 -4.72 -5.76
N LEU A 430 -3.80 -6.03 -5.92
CA LEU A 430 -4.39 -6.82 -6.98
C LEU A 430 -5.66 -7.54 -6.52
N VAL A 431 -6.80 -7.06 -7.00
CA VAL A 431 -8.13 -7.59 -6.70
C VAL A 431 -8.52 -8.60 -7.77
N ARG A 432 -8.77 -9.85 -7.35
CA ARG A 432 -9.29 -10.94 -8.20
C ARG A 432 -10.69 -11.39 -7.84
N ASP A 433 -11.09 -11.12 -6.61
CA ASP A 433 -12.42 -11.42 -6.05
C ASP A 433 -13.06 -10.09 -5.64
N LEU A 434 -14.05 -9.67 -6.42
CA LEU A 434 -14.77 -8.42 -6.17
C LEU A 434 -15.67 -8.52 -4.95
N GLU A 435 -16.19 -9.70 -4.60
CA GLU A 435 -17.04 -9.87 -3.42
C GLU A 435 -16.21 -9.74 -2.13
N SER A 436 -15.01 -10.31 -2.11
CA SER A 436 -14.07 -10.10 -0.99
C SER A 436 -13.68 -8.63 -0.84
N GLU A 437 -13.39 -7.92 -1.94
CA GLU A 437 -13.07 -6.48 -1.87
C GLU A 437 -14.28 -5.65 -1.40
N ALA A 438 -15.50 -5.99 -1.82
CA ALA A 438 -16.71 -5.33 -1.32
C ALA A 438 -16.87 -5.50 0.20
N ARG A 439 -16.68 -6.72 0.72
CA ARG A 439 -16.70 -6.99 2.17
C ARG A 439 -15.60 -6.21 2.90
N ALA A 440 -14.40 -6.14 2.33
CA ALA A 440 -13.30 -5.38 2.90
C ALA A 440 -13.61 -3.88 2.97
N LEU A 441 -14.25 -3.31 1.93
CA LEU A 441 -14.69 -1.91 1.92
C LEU A 441 -15.81 -1.63 2.93
N ASP A 442 -16.76 -2.56 3.09
CA ASP A 442 -17.86 -2.44 4.05
C ASP A 442 -17.37 -2.52 5.50
N ALA A 443 -16.24 -3.19 5.75
CA ALA A 443 -15.60 -3.24 7.06
C ALA A 443 -14.79 -1.97 7.42
N LEU A 444 -14.60 -1.04 6.48
CA LEU A 444 -13.83 0.17 6.74
C LEU A 444 -14.59 1.15 7.66
N PRO A 445 -13.88 1.90 8.52
CA PRO A 445 -14.48 3.01 9.24
C PRO A 445 -15.11 4.04 8.29
N PRO A 446 -16.05 4.87 8.77
CA PRO A 446 -16.60 5.97 7.99
C PRO A 446 -15.50 6.84 7.38
N ARG A 447 -15.68 7.25 6.12
CA ARG A 447 -14.69 7.98 5.32
C ARG A 447 -14.04 9.17 6.05
N LEU A 448 -14.81 9.90 6.85
CA LEU A 448 -14.37 11.09 7.58
C LEU A 448 -13.27 10.79 8.63
N VAL A 449 -13.23 9.58 9.18
CA VAL A 449 -12.25 9.22 10.22
C VAL A 449 -11.14 8.30 9.72
N ARG A 450 -11.17 7.93 8.43
CA ARG A 450 -10.09 7.17 7.80
C ARG A 450 -8.82 8.02 7.63
N PRO A 451 -7.64 7.41 7.50
CA PRO A 451 -6.42 8.14 7.17
C PRO A 451 -6.57 9.00 5.91
N ARG A 452 -6.07 10.25 5.90
CA ARG A 452 -6.05 11.10 4.68
C ARG A 452 -4.88 10.73 3.78
N VAL A 453 -4.82 9.47 3.36
CA VAL A 453 -3.79 8.98 2.45
C VAL A 453 -4.25 9.12 1.01
N GLN A 454 -3.37 9.61 0.15
CA GLN A 454 -3.61 9.62 -1.29
C GLN A 454 -3.74 8.16 -1.76
N ALA A 455 -4.64 7.94 -2.71
CA ALA A 455 -4.81 6.64 -3.36
C ALA A 455 -5.09 5.46 -2.39
N GLU A 456 -5.75 5.71 -1.24
CA GLU A 456 -6.09 4.65 -0.25
C GLU A 456 -6.75 3.43 -0.92
N LEU A 457 -7.69 3.72 -1.82
CA LEU A 457 -8.52 2.74 -2.51
C LEU A 457 -8.12 2.55 -3.97
N ALA A 458 -6.90 2.94 -4.35
CA ALA A 458 -6.37 2.60 -5.66
C ALA A 458 -6.01 1.10 -5.70
N ARG A 459 -6.53 0.40 -6.70
CA ARG A 459 -6.35 -1.04 -6.93
C ARG A 459 -6.05 -1.30 -8.40
N VAL A 460 -5.55 -2.50 -8.67
CA VAL A 460 -5.60 -3.15 -9.99
C VAL A 460 -6.61 -4.27 -9.88
N ILE A 461 -7.59 -4.28 -10.76
CA ILE A 461 -8.69 -5.25 -10.78
C ILE A 461 -8.47 -6.17 -11.97
N GLU A 462 -8.43 -7.48 -11.74
CA GLU A 462 -8.45 -8.50 -12.79
C GLU A 462 -9.89 -8.66 -13.29
N ILE A 463 -10.08 -8.57 -14.60
CA ILE A 463 -11.39 -8.61 -15.25
C ILE A 463 -11.45 -9.86 -16.11
N ALA A 464 -12.51 -10.64 -15.92
CA ALA A 464 -12.79 -11.79 -16.76
C ALA A 464 -13.57 -11.40 -18.00
N GLU A 465 -14.52 -10.46 -17.87
CA GLU A 465 -15.34 -10.00 -18.98
C GLU A 465 -15.84 -8.55 -18.81
N VAL A 466 -16.03 -7.86 -19.93
CA VAL A 466 -16.78 -6.60 -20.04
C VAL A 466 -18.16 -6.94 -20.61
N ARG A 467 -19.22 -6.68 -19.85
CA ARG A 467 -20.60 -7.08 -20.18
C ARG A 467 -21.37 -6.01 -20.94
N ASP A 468 -21.12 -4.75 -20.62
CA ASP A 468 -21.81 -3.61 -21.22
C ASP A 468 -20.91 -2.36 -21.18
N ILE A 469 -21.07 -1.48 -22.16
CA ILE A 469 -20.40 -0.17 -22.26
C ILE A 469 -21.43 0.82 -22.81
N GLY A 470 -21.74 1.87 -22.05
CA GLY A 470 -22.73 2.85 -22.42
C GLY A 470 -22.33 4.27 -22.07
N TYR A 471 -22.69 5.21 -22.92
CA TYR A 471 -22.53 6.64 -22.68
C TYR A 471 -23.87 7.29 -22.33
N HIS A 472 -23.88 8.02 -21.22
CA HIS A 472 -25.01 8.81 -20.73
C HIS A 472 -24.82 10.28 -21.12
N PRO A 473 -25.45 10.77 -22.21
CA PRO A 473 -25.18 12.12 -22.73
C PRO A 473 -25.62 13.23 -21.77
N GLY A 474 -26.68 13.01 -20.99
CA GLY A 474 -27.16 13.99 -20.01
C GLY A 474 -26.21 14.20 -18.84
N ALA A 475 -25.48 13.14 -18.44
CA ALA A 475 -24.46 13.20 -17.40
C ALA A 475 -23.05 13.40 -17.96
N GLN A 476 -22.88 13.32 -19.28
CA GLN A 476 -21.59 13.24 -19.97
C GLN A 476 -20.66 12.18 -19.35
N ARG A 477 -21.21 10.98 -19.12
CA ARG A 477 -20.55 9.91 -18.39
C ARG A 477 -20.51 8.62 -19.19
N LEU A 478 -19.37 7.96 -19.22
CA LEU A 478 -19.27 6.58 -19.66
C LEU A 478 -19.42 5.66 -18.45
N GLU A 479 -20.31 4.68 -18.55
CA GLU A 479 -20.44 3.57 -17.60
C GLU A 479 -20.21 2.25 -18.33
N ALA A 480 -19.51 1.32 -17.68
CA ALA A 480 -19.34 -0.03 -18.19
C ALA A 480 -19.50 -1.04 -17.06
N VAL A 481 -20.12 -2.19 -17.35
CA VAL A 481 -20.29 -3.28 -16.39
C VAL A 481 -19.20 -4.31 -16.65
N VAL A 482 -18.37 -4.56 -15.65
CA VAL A 482 -17.30 -5.57 -15.70
C VAL A 482 -17.60 -6.69 -14.71
N ALA A 483 -17.06 -7.88 -14.96
CA ALA A 483 -17.16 -8.99 -14.02
C ALA A 483 -15.83 -9.70 -13.80
N ASP A 484 -15.66 -10.22 -12.59
CA ASP A 484 -14.57 -11.12 -12.24
C ASP A 484 -14.85 -12.56 -12.72
N ALA A 485 -13.92 -13.48 -12.45
CA ALA A 485 -14.04 -14.87 -12.86
C ALA A 485 -15.20 -15.62 -12.17
N ALA A 486 -15.68 -15.13 -11.02
CA ALA A 486 -16.85 -15.65 -10.32
C ALA A 486 -18.17 -15.06 -10.87
N GLY A 487 -18.10 -14.09 -11.78
CA GLY A 487 -19.24 -13.41 -12.37
C GLY A 487 -19.77 -12.24 -11.55
N THR A 488 -19.11 -11.90 -10.43
CA THR A 488 -19.44 -10.74 -9.57
C THR A 488 -19.22 -9.46 -10.35
N ARG A 489 -20.14 -8.49 -10.21
CA ARG A 489 -20.16 -7.27 -11.03
C ARG A 489 -19.52 -6.08 -10.33
N ALA A 490 -18.83 -5.26 -11.11
CA ALA A 490 -18.47 -3.88 -10.75
C ALA A 490 -18.82 -2.94 -11.91
N VAL A 491 -19.04 -1.66 -11.60
CA VAL A 491 -19.29 -0.60 -12.59
C VAL A 491 -18.03 0.22 -12.73
N VAL A 492 -17.51 0.35 -13.94
CA VAL A 492 -16.48 1.33 -14.30
C VAL A 492 -17.19 2.61 -14.71
N SER A 493 -16.86 3.74 -14.11
CA SER A 493 -17.52 5.02 -14.39
C SER A 493 -16.51 6.14 -14.56
N ALA A 494 -16.60 6.88 -15.67
CA ALA A 494 -15.76 8.03 -15.94
C ALA A 494 -16.59 9.20 -16.49
N ASP A 495 -16.42 10.37 -15.89
CA ASP A 495 -17.04 11.61 -16.36
C ASP A 495 -16.15 12.33 -17.37
N TYR A 496 -16.79 12.94 -18.38
CA TYR A 496 -16.16 13.85 -19.31
C TYR A 496 -15.49 15.01 -18.57
N SER A 497 -14.34 15.44 -19.07
CA SER A 497 -13.71 16.66 -18.62
C SER A 497 -13.04 17.36 -19.80
N PRO A 498 -13.19 18.69 -19.94
CA PRO A 498 -12.53 19.46 -21.00
C PRO A 498 -10.99 19.41 -20.91
N HIS A 499 -10.44 18.96 -19.78
CA HIS A 499 -9.00 18.82 -19.59
C HIS A 499 -8.45 17.51 -20.18
N ARG A 500 -9.33 16.56 -20.52
CA ARG A 500 -9.02 15.22 -21.06
C ARG A 500 -10.10 14.80 -22.07
N PRO A 501 -10.25 15.56 -23.17
CA PRO A 501 -11.40 15.45 -24.06
C PRO A 501 -11.58 14.03 -24.65
N ALA A 502 -10.47 13.37 -25.04
CA ALA A 502 -10.50 12.01 -25.60
C ALA A 502 -10.51 10.87 -24.57
N ALA A 503 -10.65 11.17 -23.27
CA ALA A 503 -10.55 10.13 -22.25
C ALA A 503 -11.68 9.10 -22.31
N LEU A 504 -12.91 9.52 -22.63
CA LEU A 504 -14.03 8.58 -22.72
C LEU A 504 -13.91 7.67 -23.94
N ASP A 505 -13.53 8.23 -25.09
CA ASP A 505 -13.26 7.48 -26.32
C ASP A 505 -12.17 6.43 -26.10
N ALA A 506 -11.03 6.84 -25.54
CA ALA A 506 -9.92 5.94 -25.25
C ALA A 506 -10.27 4.86 -24.21
N LEU A 507 -11.13 5.18 -23.24
CA LEU A 507 -11.63 4.21 -22.27
C LEU A 507 -12.59 3.21 -22.92
N ALA A 508 -13.52 3.67 -23.75
CA ALA A 508 -14.45 2.81 -24.49
C ALA A 508 -13.71 1.81 -25.38
N ASP A 509 -12.74 2.30 -26.17
CA ASP A 509 -11.91 1.47 -27.04
C ASP A 509 -11.11 0.43 -26.24
N ALA A 510 -10.52 0.85 -25.12
CA ALA A 510 -9.73 -0.05 -24.27
C ALA A 510 -10.59 -1.13 -23.59
N LEU A 511 -11.84 -0.80 -23.23
CA LEU A 511 -12.80 -1.76 -22.66
C LEU A 511 -13.34 -2.72 -23.73
N ALA A 512 -13.62 -2.23 -24.93
CA ALA A 512 -14.06 -3.05 -26.07
C ALA A 512 -12.97 -4.04 -26.53
N ALA A 513 -11.69 -3.73 -26.27
CA ALA A 513 -10.55 -4.59 -26.56
C ALA A 513 -10.35 -5.77 -25.58
N ALA A 514 -11.38 -6.10 -24.77
CA ALA A 514 -11.36 -7.17 -23.77
C ALA A 514 -10.11 -7.12 -22.86
N PRO A 515 -9.98 -6.05 -22.04
CA PRO A 515 -8.81 -5.86 -21.20
C PRO A 515 -8.75 -6.89 -20.08
N ARG A 516 -7.54 -7.27 -19.69
CA ARG A 516 -7.33 -8.19 -18.56
C ARG A 516 -7.33 -7.48 -17.21
N PHE A 517 -6.86 -6.24 -17.17
CA PHE A 517 -6.76 -5.47 -15.94
C PHE A 517 -7.19 -4.03 -16.11
N ILE A 518 -7.82 -3.47 -15.07
CA ILE A 518 -8.06 -2.03 -14.92
C ILE A 518 -7.46 -1.59 -13.60
N SER A 519 -6.65 -0.54 -13.64
CA SER A 519 -6.29 0.19 -12.43
C SER A 519 -7.27 1.33 -12.21
N GLY A 520 -7.62 1.59 -10.95
CA GLY A 520 -8.59 2.63 -10.63
C GLY A 520 -8.77 2.80 -9.14
N THR A 521 -9.49 3.85 -8.74
CA THR A 521 -9.97 3.96 -7.36
C THR A 521 -11.30 3.26 -7.21
N ILE A 522 -11.43 2.40 -6.19
CA ILE A 522 -12.64 1.63 -5.94
C ILE A 522 -13.44 2.23 -4.78
N ARG A 523 -14.77 2.27 -4.91
CA ARG A 523 -15.67 2.70 -3.83
C ARG A 523 -16.98 1.91 -3.85
N ARG A 524 -17.71 1.96 -2.73
CA ARG A 524 -19.10 1.49 -2.65
C ARG A 524 -20.01 2.59 -3.16
N ASP A 525 -20.96 2.23 -4.02
CA ASP A 525 -21.99 3.13 -4.54
C ASP A 525 -23.25 2.35 -4.87
N GLY A 526 -24.41 2.79 -4.38
CA GLY A 526 -25.69 2.12 -4.66
C GLY A 526 -25.74 0.62 -4.31
N GLY A 527 -24.94 0.14 -3.36
CA GLY A 527 -24.82 -1.28 -3.00
C GLY A 527 -23.88 -2.10 -3.89
N GLY A 528 -23.33 -1.52 -4.96
CA GLY A 528 -22.33 -2.12 -5.83
C GLY A 528 -20.91 -1.59 -5.62
N LEU A 529 -19.97 -2.10 -6.42
CA LEU A 529 -18.63 -1.55 -6.55
C LEU A 529 -18.56 -0.61 -7.74
N LEU A 530 -18.02 0.58 -7.51
CA LEU A 530 -17.72 1.56 -8.55
C LEU A 530 -16.20 1.74 -8.67
N ILE A 531 -15.70 1.68 -9.89
CA ILE A 531 -14.30 1.86 -10.26
C ILE A 531 -14.19 3.17 -11.06
N ASP A 532 -13.43 4.13 -10.54
CA ASP A 532 -13.00 5.31 -11.30
C ASP A 532 -11.63 5.00 -11.95
N PRO A 533 -11.56 4.77 -13.27
CA PRO A 533 -10.42 4.16 -13.93
C PRO A 533 -9.24 5.12 -14.11
N LEU A 534 -8.03 4.65 -13.84
CA LEU A 534 -6.77 5.38 -14.03
C LEU A 534 -6.01 4.89 -15.27
N ALA A 535 -6.03 3.58 -15.53
CA ALA A 535 -5.46 2.97 -16.73
C ALA A 535 -6.09 1.59 -17.01
N VAL A 536 -5.97 1.13 -18.24
CA VAL A 536 -6.51 -0.14 -18.72
C VAL A 536 -5.42 -0.93 -19.44
N GLN A 537 -5.21 -2.20 -19.07
CA GLN A 537 -4.24 -3.07 -19.72
C GLN A 537 -4.92 -3.89 -20.82
N THR A 538 -4.55 -3.58 -22.06
CA THR A 538 -4.96 -4.29 -23.27
C THR A 538 -3.81 -5.16 -23.79
N ALA A 539 -4.07 -5.99 -24.80
CA ALA A 539 -3.01 -6.73 -25.50
C ALA A 539 -1.96 -5.82 -26.16
N GLY A 540 -2.32 -4.59 -26.51
CA GLY A 540 -1.43 -3.58 -27.10
C GLY A 540 -0.60 -2.80 -26.07
N GLY A 541 -0.80 -3.04 -24.78
CA GLY A 541 -0.17 -2.32 -23.67
C GLY A 541 -1.16 -1.57 -22.80
N VAL A 542 -0.63 -0.72 -21.92
CA VAL A 542 -1.44 0.05 -20.97
C VAL A 542 -1.89 1.37 -21.59
N VAL A 543 -3.20 1.55 -21.65
CA VAL A 543 -3.87 2.78 -22.06
C VAL A 543 -4.13 3.64 -20.83
N VAL A 544 -3.73 4.90 -20.87
CA VAL A 544 -4.00 5.89 -19.82
C VAL A 544 -4.99 6.91 -20.39
N PRO A 545 -6.31 6.77 -20.14
CA PRO A 545 -7.35 7.57 -20.81
C PRO A 545 -7.13 9.08 -20.71
N ASP A 546 -6.72 9.56 -19.54
CA ASP A 546 -6.49 10.97 -19.26
C ASP A 546 -5.37 11.62 -20.09
N LEU A 547 -4.50 10.81 -20.72
CA LEU A 547 -3.39 11.27 -21.56
C LEU A 547 -3.60 10.96 -23.05
N ALA A 548 -4.78 10.44 -23.42
CA ALA A 548 -5.10 10.08 -24.79
C ALA A 548 -5.18 11.34 -25.67
N ALA A 549 -4.69 11.21 -26.90
CA ALA A 549 -4.82 12.24 -27.93
C ALA A 549 -6.19 12.14 -28.61
N GLY A 550 -6.75 13.29 -28.97
CA GLY A 550 -8.04 13.40 -29.64
C GLY A 550 -8.90 14.52 -29.07
N ASP A 551 -10.07 14.72 -29.66
CA ASP A 551 -11.02 15.77 -29.30
C ASP A 551 -12.30 15.26 -28.61
N GLY A 552 -12.43 13.94 -28.40
CA GLY A 552 -13.58 13.35 -27.69
C GLY A 552 -14.85 13.29 -28.52
N THR A 553 -14.73 13.15 -29.84
CA THR A 553 -15.85 13.21 -30.79
C THR A 553 -16.34 11.85 -31.26
N ALA A 554 -15.78 10.75 -30.75
CA ALA A 554 -16.26 9.41 -31.11
C ALA A 554 -17.74 9.24 -30.72
N ALA A 555 -18.52 8.63 -31.62
CA ALA A 555 -19.90 8.28 -31.32
C ALA A 555 -19.89 7.06 -30.38
N LEU A 556 -20.30 7.28 -29.12
CA LEU A 556 -20.44 6.23 -28.12
C LEU A 556 -21.89 5.78 -28.05
N ASP A 557 -22.10 4.47 -28.01
CA ASP A 557 -23.43 3.87 -27.90
C ASP A 557 -24.05 4.15 -26.53
N ALA A 558 -25.39 4.19 -26.50
CA ALA A 558 -26.14 4.23 -25.25
C ALA A 558 -26.03 2.87 -24.53
N PRO A 559 -26.15 2.83 -23.19
CA PRO A 559 -26.19 1.57 -22.44
C PRO A 559 -27.31 0.65 -22.94
N ALA A 560 -27.03 -0.65 -22.93
CA ALA A 560 -27.91 -1.70 -23.48
C ALA A 560 -29.21 -1.93 -22.70
#